data_AF-A0A455C7I7-F1
#
_entry.id   AF-A0A455C7I7-F1
#
_cell.length_a   1.000
_cell.length_b   1.000
_cell.length_c   1.000
_cell.angle_alpha   90.00
_cell.angle_beta   90.00
_cell.angle_gamma   90.00
#
_symmetry.space_group_name_H-M   'P 1'
#
loop_
_entity.id
_entity.type
_entity.pdbx_description
1 polymer ?
#
loop_
_entity_poly.entity_id
_entity_poly.type
_entity_poly.pdbx_seq_one_letter_code
_entity_poly.pdbx_strand_id
1 'polypeptide(L)'
;MSVLTSPRGKVEVVHCRRTESQDIYCIKNLIRKFTQKLFGSLNIISLLEKANLAITLHNDQEEIMAQATFLDYPNWNVAPQEDWVSVFRELDSEIPCTPLNTLFMHLFVAVDEYSVGCCKEIIRTVFKAVPDLHFIFLIVPSYMSLGSTLITVFNQVGNIPSLTYDEDFAVHICHRHSHYPQLHIRKARVEDHDDLVPIFLHHDTILKETYGKYFLAELIEAQDEENHAIVCEVEGVAVGFMNVCSRVNMQLLHECFDLGPFHGLCTPHPDDVLEPPQELSVQGSSGAELRSSSQECQQIVKEPQEAVSPEAGESIQRKSTEEAAVEEALSPVQSENTSEAEDTEKLSQEYSVDYTDYCISNTSSASISLPEETSNFRPIYRGASTAFCIQMFCIDEKHEARSLDFMNFVFSLFPDKNFCIISLPHLTPEFVLIQNFVKIVPFNNCTLDQDLYVFHRAGLLKI
;
A
#
# COMPACT_ATOMS: atom_id res chain seq x y z
N MET A 1 12.35 -5.42 -13.20
CA MET A 1 12.79 -6.11 -14.42
C MET A 1 13.22 -7.51 -14.01
N SER A 2 12.84 -8.56 -14.74
CA SER A 2 13.15 -9.94 -14.36
C SER A 2 13.62 -10.76 -15.57
N VAL A 3 14.57 -11.66 -15.37
CA VAL A 3 15.21 -12.41 -16.46
C VAL A 3 14.69 -13.85 -16.49
N LEU A 4 14.02 -14.23 -17.57
CA LEU A 4 13.52 -15.58 -17.80
C LEU A 4 14.50 -16.35 -18.70
N THR A 5 14.70 -17.63 -18.40
CA THR A 5 15.48 -18.54 -19.25
C THR A 5 14.61 -19.70 -19.67
N SER A 6 14.55 -19.99 -20.97
CA SER A 6 13.77 -21.10 -21.50
C SER A 6 14.43 -22.46 -21.26
N PRO A 7 13.67 -23.58 -21.35
CA PRO A 7 14.24 -24.93 -21.36
C PRO A 7 15.28 -25.19 -22.47
N ARG A 8 15.41 -24.27 -23.45
CA ARG A 8 16.39 -24.32 -24.55
C ARG A 8 17.58 -23.39 -24.34
N GLY A 9 17.64 -22.68 -23.21
CA GLY A 9 18.69 -21.71 -22.89
C GLY A 9 18.55 -20.35 -23.58
N LYS A 10 17.42 -20.04 -24.24
CA LYS A 10 17.15 -18.67 -24.70
C LYS A 10 16.78 -17.81 -23.48
N VAL A 11 17.38 -16.64 -23.38
CA VAL A 11 17.12 -15.68 -22.31
C VAL A 11 16.21 -14.57 -22.85
N GLU A 12 15.22 -14.18 -22.05
CA GLU A 12 14.32 -13.05 -22.29
C GLU A 12 14.28 -12.16 -21.05
N VAL A 13 14.30 -10.84 -21.26
CA VAL A 13 14.00 -9.88 -20.20
C VAL A 13 12.49 -9.62 -20.22
N VAL A 14 11.85 -9.68 -19.05
CA VAL A 14 10.44 -9.34 -18.91
C VAL A 14 10.21 -8.21 -17.91
N HIS A 15 9.22 -7.40 -18.23
CA HIS A 15 8.65 -6.35 -17.41
C HIS A 15 7.23 -6.71 -17.04
N CYS A 16 6.74 -6.09 -15.97
CA CYS A 16 5.46 -6.42 -15.38
C CYS A 16 4.64 -5.15 -15.13
N ARG A 17 3.43 -5.10 -15.67
CA ARG A 17 2.47 -4.02 -15.44
C ARG A 17 1.07 -4.57 -15.17
N ARG A 18 0.15 -3.69 -14.75
CA ARG A 18 -1.28 -4.02 -14.73
C ARG A 18 -1.76 -4.31 -16.15
N THR A 19 -2.71 -5.22 -16.29
CA THR A 19 -3.33 -5.53 -17.59
C THR A 19 -4.16 -4.34 -18.07
N GLU A 20 -4.06 -4.04 -19.35
CA GLU A 20 -4.73 -2.93 -20.02
C GLU A 20 -5.76 -3.45 -21.04
N SER A 21 -6.72 -2.61 -21.43
CA SER A 21 -7.74 -2.99 -22.41
C SER A 21 -7.18 -3.32 -23.81
N GLN A 22 -6.01 -2.75 -24.17
CA GLN A 22 -5.29 -3.10 -25.39
C GLN A 22 -4.72 -4.54 -25.40
N ASP A 23 -4.42 -5.10 -24.22
CA ASP A 23 -3.85 -6.45 -24.09
C ASP A 23 -4.84 -7.55 -24.56
N ILE A 24 -6.15 -7.24 -24.58
CA ILE A 24 -7.25 -8.18 -24.83
C ILE A 24 -7.10 -8.97 -26.14
N TYR A 25 -6.54 -8.36 -27.19
CA TYR A 25 -6.28 -9.07 -28.44
C TYR A 25 -5.19 -10.14 -28.29
N CYS A 26 -4.06 -9.79 -27.67
CA CYS A 26 -2.95 -10.70 -27.42
C CYS A 26 -3.31 -11.80 -26.41
N ILE A 27 -4.05 -11.46 -25.35
CA ILE A 27 -4.59 -12.43 -24.38
C ILE A 27 -5.43 -13.48 -25.10
N LYS A 28 -6.36 -13.06 -25.98
CA LYS A 28 -7.19 -13.98 -26.79
C LYS A 28 -6.36 -14.90 -27.69
N ASN A 29 -5.25 -14.41 -28.25
CA ASN A 29 -4.35 -15.22 -29.07
C ASN A 29 -3.54 -16.25 -28.27
N LEU A 30 -3.30 -16.01 -26.97
CA LEU A 30 -2.63 -16.97 -26.07
C LEU A 30 -3.58 -18.03 -25.48
N ILE A 31 -4.90 -17.82 -25.52
CA ILE A 31 -5.90 -18.78 -25.03
C ILE A 31 -5.89 -20.06 -25.87
N ARG A 32 -5.78 -21.20 -25.19
CA ARG A 32 -5.71 -22.54 -25.80
C ARG A 32 -6.87 -23.41 -25.34
N LYS A 33 -7.12 -24.52 -26.05
CA LYS A 33 -8.08 -25.56 -25.65
C LYS A 33 -7.81 -26.13 -24.25
N PHE A 34 -6.58 -26.04 -23.75
CA PHE A 34 -6.23 -26.39 -22.38
C PHE A 34 -6.70 -25.33 -21.38
N THR A 35 -6.42 -24.05 -21.64
CA THR A 35 -6.93 -22.90 -20.87
C THR A 35 -8.46 -22.95 -20.73
N GLN A 36 -9.16 -23.18 -21.84
CA GLN A 36 -10.63 -23.29 -21.88
C GLN A 36 -11.20 -24.46 -21.07
N LYS A 37 -10.40 -25.49 -20.78
CA LYS A 37 -10.80 -26.61 -19.92
C LYS A 37 -10.51 -26.36 -18.43
N LEU A 38 -9.48 -25.60 -18.10
CA LEU A 38 -9.16 -25.25 -16.71
C LEU A 38 -10.04 -24.12 -16.17
N PHE A 39 -10.31 -23.10 -16.99
CA PHE A 39 -10.97 -21.86 -16.60
C PHE A 39 -12.34 -21.63 -17.29
N GLY A 40 -12.79 -22.57 -18.12
CA GLY A 40 -14.06 -22.48 -18.84
C GLY A 40 -14.06 -21.49 -20.02
N SER A 41 -15.27 -21.12 -20.47
CA SER A 41 -15.49 -20.23 -21.62
C SER A 41 -15.64 -18.77 -21.18
N LEU A 42 -14.52 -18.09 -20.95
CA LEU A 42 -14.48 -16.74 -20.39
C LEU A 42 -14.71 -15.62 -21.42
N ASN A 43 -15.56 -14.64 -21.08
CA ASN A 43 -15.54 -13.34 -21.75
C ASN A 43 -14.49 -12.44 -21.09
N ILE A 44 -13.33 -12.35 -21.75
CA ILE A 44 -12.12 -11.65 -21.28
C ILE A 44 -12.37 -10.17 -20.96
N ILE A 45 -13.28 -9.50 -21.68
CA ILE A 45 -13.60 -8.09 -21.45
C ILE A 45 -14.23 -7.94 -20.05
N SER A 46 -15.36 -8.61 -19.82
CA SER A 46 -16.07 -8.59 -18.53
C SER A 46 -15.31 -9.23 -17.37
N LEU A 47 -14.26 -10.01 -17.65
CA LEU A 47 -13.38 -10.58 -16.63
C LEU A 47 -12.33 -9.55 -16.16
N LEU A 48 -11.77 -8.77 -17.07
CA LEU A 48 -10.82 -7.71 -16.73
C LEU A 48 -11.52 -6.49 -16.10
N GLU A 49 -12.73 -6.15 -16.58
CA GLU A 49 -13.58 -5.10 -15.97
C GLU A 49 -13.93 -5.36 -14.50
N LYS A 50 -13.89 -6.64 -14.06
CA LYS A 50 -14.20 -7.06 -12.68
C LYS A 50 -12.96 -7.47 -11.87
N ALA A 51 -11.76 -7.38 -12.44
CA ALA A 51 -10.57 -7.92 -11.80
C ALA A 51 -10.12 -7.09 -10.60
N ASN A 52 -10.09 -7.70 -9.41
CA ASN A 52 -9.41 -7.11 -8.24
C ASN A 52 -7.91 -6.86 -8.54
N LEU A 53 -7.29 -7.76 -9.31
CA LEU A 53 -5.96 -7.56 -9.87
C LEU A 53 -5.79 -8.32 -11.18
N ALA A 54 -5.27 -7.65 -12.22
CA ALA A 54 -4.85 -8.29 -13.47
C ALA A 54 -3.43 -7.85 -13.81
N ILE A 55 -2.57 -8.81 -14.17
CA ILE A 55 -1.15 -8.59 -14.43
C ILE A 55 -0.77 -9.11 -15.82
N THR A 56 -0.06 -8.27 -16.58
CA THR A 56 0.53 -8.58 -17.88
C THR A 56 2.06 -8.56 -17.78
N LEU A 57 2.71 -9.61 -18.28
CA LEU A 57 4.14 -9.63 -18.54
C LEU A 57 4.41 -9.39 -20.03
N HIS A 58 5.36 -8.52 -20.34
CA HIS A 58 5.84 -8.27 -21.70
C HIS A 58 7.37 -8.24 -21.76
N ASN A 59 7.94 -8.43 -22.96
CA ASN A 59 9.37 -8.28 -23.19
C ASN A 59 9.77 -6.82 -23.51
N ASP A 60 11.06 -6.59 -23.80
CA ASP A 60 11.61 -5.30 -24.24
C ASP A 60 11.03 -4.81 -25.60
N GLN A 61 10.29 -5.65 -26.32
CA GLN A 61 9.62 -5.36 -27.59
C GLN A 61 8.10 -5.14 -27.41
N GLU A 62 7.64 -5.01 -26.16
CA GLU A 62 6.22 -4.90 -25.75
C GLU A 62 5.33 -6.10 -26.12
N GLU A 63 5.91 -7.22 -26.59
CA GLU A 63 5.18 -8.45 -26.88
C GLU A 63 4.73 -9.11 -25.58
N ILE A 64 3.44 -9.47 -25.49
CA ILE A 64 2.86 -10.06 -24.28
C ILE A 64 3.28 -11.52 -24.13
N MET A 65 4.12 -11.76 -23.12
CA MET A 65 4.71 -13.06 -22.78
C MET A 65 3.77 -13.90 -21.91
N ALA A 66 2.98 -13.26 -21.04
CA ALA A 66 1.96 -13.89 -20.22
C ALA A 66 0.96 -12.88 -19.65
N GLN A 67 -0.19 -13.38 -19.20
CA GLN A 67 -1.19 -12.60 -18.47
C GLN A 67 -1.92 -13.49 -17.47
N ALA A 68 -2.31 -12.91 -16.33
CA ALA A 68 -3.17 -13.56 -15.35
C ALA A 68 -4.17 -12.59 -14.70
N THR A 69 -5.35 -13.11 -14.37
CA THR A 69 -6.43 -12.35 -13.74
C THR A 69 -6.86 -12.98 -12.41
N PHE A 70 -7.03 -12.15 -11.39
CA PHE A 70 -7.35 -12.54 -10.03
C PHE A 70 -8.58 -11.80 -9.51
N LEU A 71 -9.47 -12.52 -8.83
CA LEU A 71 -10.67 -11.98 -8.18
C LEU A 71 -10.83 -12.51 -6.75
N ASP A 72 -11.69 -11.87 -5.95
CA ASP A 72 -11.97 -12.17 -4.54
C ASP A 72 -12.96 -13.32 -4.29
N TYR A 73 -13.47 -13.97 -5.35
CA TYR A 73 -14.38 -15.13 -5.28
C TYR A 73 -13.92 -16.31 -6.16
N PRO A 74 -14.36 -17.56 -5.88
CA PRO A 74 -13.99 -18.77 -6.62
C PRO A 74 -14.13 -18.69 -8.16
N ASN A 75 -13.15 -19.25 -8.89
CA ASN A 75 -13.14 -19.28 -10.36
C ASN A 75 -14.04 -20.36 -10.99
N TRP A 76 -14.68 -21.19 -10.17
CA TRP A 76 -15.78 -22.10 -10.55
C TRP A 76 -16.87 -22.04 -9.48
N ASN A 77 -18.10 -22.39 -9.85
CA ASN A 77 -19.25 -22.36 -8.95
C ASN A 77 -19.24 -23.58 -7.99
N VAL A 78 -18.39 -23.49 -6.97
CA VAL A 78 -18.26 -24.46 -5.85
C VAL A 78 -18.75 -23.89 -4.52
N ALA A 79 -18.93 -22.56 -4.44
CA ALA A 79 -19.48 -21.87 -3.27
C ALA A 79 -20.12 -20.53 -3.71
N PRO A 80 -21.07 -19.97 -2.92
CA PRO A 80 -21.55 -18.59 -3.12
C PRO A 80 -20.42 -17.57 -2.98
N GLN A 81 -20.54 -16.40 -3.63
CA GLN A 81 -19.50 -15.37 -3.57
C GLN A 81 -19.40 -14.75 -2.17
N GLU A 82 -20.52 -14.69 -1.46
CA GLU A 82 -20.67 -14.15 -0.12
C GLU A 82 -20.23 -15.09 1.02
N ASP A 83 -20.11 -16.40 0.78
CA ASP A 83 -19.89 -17.41 1.83
C ASP A 83 -18.85 -18.51 1.46
N TRP A 84 -17.98 -18.25 0.48
CA TRP A 84 -16.93 -19.20 0.11
C TRP A 84 -15.99 -19.54 1.29
N VAL A 85 -15.82 -18.60 2.23
CA VAL A 85 -14.95 -18.76 3.40
C VAL A 85 -15.41 -19.92 4.30
N SER A 86 -16.72 -20.14 4.44
CA SER A 86 -17.25 -21.24 5.25
C SER A 86 -16.94 -22.59 4.61
N VAL A 87 -17.18 -22.73 3.30
CA VAL A 87 -16.89 -23.95 2.53
C VAL A 87 -15.39 -24.27 2.51
N PHE A 88 -14.53 -23.25 2.39
CA PHE A 88 -13.07 -23.46 2.40
C PHE A 88 -12.51 -23.79 3.79
N ARG A 89 -13.15 -23.31 4.86
CA ARG A 89 -12.83 -23.71 6.25
C ARG A 89 -13.29 -25.13 6.59
N GLU A 90 -14.35 -25.62 5.95
CA GLU A 90 -14.77 -27.03 6.02
C GLU A 90 -13.83 -27.95 5.23
N LEU A 91 -13.23 -27.47 4.14
CA LEU A 91 -12.19 -28.20 3.40
C LEU A 91 -10.90 -28.35 4.22
N ASP A 92 -10.40 -27.24 4.78
CA ASP A 92 -9.24 -27.23 5.66
C ASP A 92 -9.33 -26.09 6.69
N SER A 93 -9.42 -26.46 7.97
CA SER A 93 -9.54 -25.50 9.08
C SER A 93 -8.20 -24.98 9.60
N GLU A 94 -7.07 -25.52 9.14
CA GLU A 94 -5.73 -24.99 9.43
C GLU A 94 -5.34 -23.81 8.52
N ILE A 95 -6.12 -23.54 7.46
CA ILE A 95 -5.88 -22.43 6.52
C ILE A 95 -6.71 -21.19 6.92
N PRO A 96 -6.11 -20.13 7.51
CA PRO A 96 -6.82 -18.93 7.97
C PRO A 96 -7.16 -17.97 6.81
N CYS A 97 -7.89 -18.46 5.81
CA CYS A 97 -8.34 -17.68 4.67
C CYS A 97 -9.45 -16.68 5.06
N THR A 98 -9.36 -15.47 4.51
CA THR A 98 -10.34 -14.38 4.66
C THR A 98 -10.45 -13.61 3.33
N PRO A 99 -11.54 -12.85 3.09
CA PRO A 99 -11.68 -12.03 1.88
C PRO A 99 -10.61 -10.95 1.70
N LEU A 100 -9.88 -10.58 2.76
CA LEU A 100 -8.79 -9.60 2.70
C LEU A 100 -7.44 -10.22 2.38
N ASN A 101 -7.22 -11.49 2.75
CA ASN A 101 -5.92 -12.17 2.60
C ASN A 101 -5.88 -13.22 1.47
N THR A 102 -6.94 -13.32 0.67
CA THR A 102 -7.14 -14.37 -0.33
C THR A 102 -7.61 -13.81 -1.67
N LEU A 103 -7.05 -14.34 -2.78
CA LEU A 103 -7.58 -14.16 -4.14
C LEU A 103 -7.66 -15.52 -4.86
N PHE A 104 -8.40 -15.57 -5.95
CA PHE A 104 -8.57 -16.72 -6.82
C PHE A 104 -8.04 -16.42 -8.21
N MET A 105 -7.30 -17.34 -8.82
CA MET A 105 -6.83 -17.22 -10.21
C MET A 105 -7.96 -17.60 -11.19
N HIS A 106 -8.52 -16.62 -11.89
CA HIS A 106 -9.58 -16.82 -12.89
C HIS A 106 -9.05 -17.04 -14.30
N LEU A 107 -7.83 -16.60 -14.59
CA LEU A 107 -7.18 -16.81 -15.88
C LEU A 107 -5.67 -16.88 -15.71
N PHE A 108 -5.03 -17.77 -16.46
CA PHE A 108 -3.60 -17.73 -16.75
C PHE A 108 -3.35 -18.14 -18.20
N VAL A 109 -2.61 -17.30 -18.93
CA VAL A 109 -2.12 -17.57 -20.29
C VAL A 109 -0.65 -17.17 -20.40
N ALA A 110 0.13 -17.92 -21.18
CA ALA A 110 1.55 -17.63 -21.41
C ALA A 110 2.04 -18.24 -22.73
N VAL A 111 3.16 -17.70 -23.24
CA VAL A 111 3.99 -18.35 -24.26
C VAL A 111 4.62 -19.61 -23.67
N ASP A 112 4.42 -20.78 -24.30
CA ASP A 112 4.84 -22.09 -23.78
C ASP A 112 6.29 -22.11 -23.30
N GLU A 113 7.20 -21.52 -24.10
CA GLU A 113 8.65 -21.56 -23.87
C GLU A 113 9.08 -20.88 -22.55
N TYR A 114 8.30 -19.93 -22.05
CA TYR A 114 8.59 -19.17 -20.83
C TYR A 114 7.55 -19.37 -19.71
N SER A 115 6.49 -20.14 -20.00
CA SER A 115 5.31 -20.38 -19.16
C SER A 115 5.59 -20.55 -17.65
N VAL A 116 6.53 -21.42 -17.27
CA VAL A 116 6.93 -21.65 -15.87
C VAL A 116 7.56 -20.42 -15.22
N GLY A 117 8.43 -19.71 -15.95
CA GLY A 117 9.06 -18.48 -15.49
C GLY A 117 8.04 -17.36 -15.33
N CYS A 118 7.21 -17.14 -16.35
CA CYS A 118 6.12 -16.17 -16.34
C CYS A 118 5.14 -16.41 -15.18
N CYS A 119 4.78 -17.68 -14.91
CA CYS A 119 3.87 -18.03 -13.81
C CYS A 119 4.45 -17.64 -12.45
N LYS A 120 5.71 -18.01 -12.18
CA LYS A 120 6.40 -17.66 -10.93
C LYS A 120 6.57 -16.15 -10.76
N GLU A 121 6.83 -15.43 -11.85
CA GLU A 121 7.04 -13.99 -11.80
C GLU A 121 5.74 -13.18 -11.61
N ILE A 122 4.65 -13.62 -12.24
CA ILE A 122 3.30 -13.11 -11.95
C ILE A 122 2.96 -13.33 -10.48
N ILE A 123 3.11 -14.56 -9.96
CA ILE A 123 2.77 -14.90 -8.57
C ILE A 123 3.57 -14.06 -7.56
N ARG A 124 4.88 -13.87 -7.80
CA ARG A 124 5.71 -12.95 -7.00
C ARG A 124 5.21 -11.52 -7.06
N THR A 125 4.86 -11.03 -8.26
CA THR A 125 4.41 -9.64 -8.41
C THR A 125 3.04 -9.40 -7.77
N VAL A 126 2.12 -10.37 -7.83
CA VAL A 126 0.86 -10.34 -7.10
C VAL A 126 1.09 -10.20 -5.59
N PHE A 127 1.97 -11.02 -5.01
CA PHE A 127 2.30 -10.92 -3.58
C PHE A 127 3.09 -9.63 -3.24
N LYS A 128 3.97 -9.13 -4.11
CA LYS A 128 4.66 -7.83 -3.93
C LYS A 128 3.68 -6.66 -3.99
N ALA A 129 2.67 -6.71 -4.85
CA ALA A 129 1.68 -5.65 -5.06
C ALA A 129 0.56 -5.60 -4.00
N VAL A 130 0.26 -6.72 -3.34
CA VAL A 130 -0.74 -6.80 -2.26
C VAL A 130 -0.09 -7.35 -0.98
N PRO A 131 0.29 -6.51 0.00
CA PRO A 131 1.01 -6.94 1.20
C PRO A 131 0.28 -7.98 2.06
N ASP A 132 -1.04 -7.85 2.20
CA ASP A 132 -1.85 -8.69 3.10
C ASP A 132 -2.38 -9.97 2.44
N LEU A 133 -2.18 -10.11 1.12
CA LEU A 133 -2.51 -11.33 0.40
C LEU A 133 -1.59 -12.47 0.83
N HIS A 134 -2.14 -13.44 1.57
CA HIS A 134 -1.44 -14.62 2.05
C HIS A 134 -1.64 -15.84 1.15
N PHE A 135 -2.79 -15.94 0.47
CA PHE A 135 -3.19 -17.11 -0.29
C PHE A 135 -3.69 -16.74 -1.69
N ILE A 136 -3.30 -17.51 -2.69
CA ILE A 136 -3.95 -17.53 -4.00
C ILE A 136 -4.51 -18.94 -4.20
N PHE A 137 -5.81 -19.07 -4.45
CA PHE A 137 -6.44 -20.34 -4.78
C PHE A 137 -6.64 -20.50 -6.29
N LEU A 138 -6.75 -21.76 -6.72
CA LEU A 138 -7.14 -22.16 -8.06
C LEU A 138 -8.01 -23.42 -7.97
N ILE A 139 -9.26 -23.31 -8.42
CA ILE A 139 -10.19 -24.42 -8.55
C ILE A 139 -10.14 -24.93 -9.99
N VAL A 140 -10.09 -26.25 -10.20
CA VAL A 140 -10.16 -26.89 -11.53
C VAL A 140 -10.99 -28.18 -11.49
N PRO A 141 -11.61 -28.64 -12.59
CA PRO A 141 -12.31 -29.92 -12.60
C PRO A 141 -11.36 -31.07 -12.21
N SER A 142 -11.79 -31.97 -11.32
CA SER A 142 -10.90 -33.00 -10.72
C SER A 142 -10.26 -33.98 -11.72
N TYR A 143 -10.84 -34.16 -12.91
CA TYR A 143 -10.28 -34.96 -13.99
C TYR A 143 -9.20 -34.24 -14.82
N MET A 144 -8.99 -32.94 -14.59
CA MET A 144 -7.95 -32.14 -15.24
C MET A 144 -6.71 -32.06 -14.35
N SER A 145 -5.52 -32.11 -14.97
CA SER A 145 -4.28 -31.73 -14.30
C SER A 145 -3.94 -30.26 -14.57
N LEU A 146 -3.27 -29.61 -13.61
CA LEU A 146 -2.77 -28.24 -13.72
C LEU A 146 -1.73 -28.02 -14.84
N GLY A 147 -1.25 -29.09 -15.49
CA GLY A 147 -0.15 -29.05 -16.45
C GLY A 147 1.20 -28.71 -15.79
N SER A 148 2.26 -28.70 -16.60
CA SER A 148 3.65 -28.51 -16.12
C SER A 148 3.98 -27.11 -15.59
N THR A 149 3.07 -26.15 -15.69
CA THR A 149 3.28 -24.76 -15.27
C THR A 149 2.69 -24.49 -13.89
N LEU A 150 1.36 -24.60 -13.75
CA LEU A 150 0.65 -24.19 -12.54
C LEU A 150 1.00 -25.11 -11.35
N ILE A 151 1.32 -26.39 -11.60
CA ILE A 151 1.82 -27.33 -10.58
C ILE A 151 3.18 -26.93 -9.96
N THR A 152 3.86 -25.91 -10.50
CA THR A 152 5.13 -25.41 -9.94
C THR A 152 4.95 -24.28 -8.91
N VAL A 153 3.71 -23.84 -8.68
CA VAL A 153 3.34 -22.80 -7.70
C VAL A 153 2.13 -23.17 -6.83
N PHE A 154 1.26 -24.06 -7.31
CA PHE A 154 0.05 -24.54 -6.64
C PHE A 154 0.19 -25.99 -6.12
N ASN A 155 -0.19 -26.22 -4.86
CA ASN A 155 -0.36 -27.55 -4.26
C ASN A 155 -1.85 -27.88 -4.12
N GLN A 156 -2.27 -29.13 -4.25
CA GLN A 156 -3.66 -29.52 -4.00
C GLN A 156 -3.96 -29.59 -2.49
N VAL A 157 -5.08 -29.03 -2.06
CA VAL A 157 -5.60 -29.12 -0.67
C VAL A 157 -6.58 -30.28 -0.55
N GLY A 158 -7.52 -30.36 -1.49
CA GLY A 158 -8.55 -31.41 -1.54
C GLY A 158 -9.53 -31.18 -2.68
N ASN A 159 -10.75 -31.71 -2.54
CA ASN A 159 -11.81 -31.59 -3.54
C ASN A 159 -13.10 -31.03 -2.91
N ILE A 160 -13.87 -30.26 -3.70
CA ILE A 160 -15.19 -29.73 -3.35
C ILE A 160 -16.16 -30.05 -4.52
N PRO A 161 -17.40 -30.52 -4.27
CA PRO A 161 -18.40 -30.70 -5.33
C PRO A 161 -18.88 -29.36 -5.90
N SER A 162 -19.27 -29.31 -7.18
CA SER A 162 -19.88 -28.09 -7.74
C SER A 162 -21.33 -27.92 -7.31
N LEU A 163 -21.76 -26.66 -7.16
CA LEU A 163 -23.17 -26.29 -6.96
C LEU A 163 -24.02 -26.43 -8.25
N THR A 164 -23.40 -26.67 -9.41
CA THR A 164 -24.06 -26.68 -10.73
C THR A 164 -23.78 -27.92 -11.57
N TYR A 165 -22.81 -28.74 -11.20
CA TYR A 165 -22.40 -29.93 -11.96
C TYR A 165 -22.21 -31.13 -11.04
N ASP A 166 -22.56 -32.31 -11.51
CA ASP A 166 -22.28 -33.61 -10.85
C ASP A 166 -20.80 -34.01 -11.08
N GLU A 167 -19.89 -33.07 -10.80
CA GLU A 167 -18.44 -33.19 -10.97
C GLU A 167 -17.73 -32.59 -9.75
N ASP A 168 -16.77 -33.32 -9.19
CA ASP A 168 -15.86 -32.82 -8.16
C ASP A 168 -14.84 -31.86 -8.77
N PHE A 169 -14.49 -30.80 -8.04
CA PHE A 169 -13.45 -29.84 -8.40
C PHE A 169 -12.29 -29.90 -7.39
N ALA A 170 -11.08 -30.00 -7.91
CA ALA A 170 -9.86 -30.01 -7.12
C ALA A 170 -9.43 -28.58 -6.76
N VAL A 171 -9.34 -28.30 -5.46
CA VAL A 171 -8.91 -27.01 -4.92
C VAL A 171 -7.41 -27.04 -4.69
N HIS A 172 -6.72 -26.06 -5.25
CA HIS A 172 -5.28 -25.88 -5.12
C HIS A 172 -4.95 -24.52 -4.51
N ILE A 173 -3.88 -24.47 -3.71
CA ILE A 173 -3.41 -23.28 -3.00
C ILE A 173 -1.96 -22.95 -3.36
N CYS A 174 -1.70 -21.66 -3.49
CA CYS A 174 -0.38 -21.06 -3.64
C CYS A 174 -0.18 -20.11 -2.44
N HIS A 175 0.79 -20.42 -1.58
CA HIS A 175 1.07 -19.66 -0.36
C HIS A 175 2.08 -18.54 -0.61
N ARG A 176 1.86 -17.36 -0.01
CA ARG A 176 2.79 -16.22 -0.05
C ARG A 176 4.21 -16.63 0.34
N HIS A 177 4.38 -17.40 1.41
CA HIS A 177 5.72 -17.77 1.92
C HIS A 177 6.55 -18.62 0.95
N SER A 178 5.92 -19.35 0.02
CA SER A 178 6.62 -20.20 -0.96
C SER A 178 7.24 -19.42 -2.13
N HIS A 179 6.83 -18.15 -2.31
CA HIS A 179 7.26 -17.32 -3.44
C HIS A 179 7.78 -15.94 -3.01
N TYR A 180 7.33 -15.44 -1.86
CA TYR A 180 7.64 -14.14 -1.29
C TYR A 180 7.67 -14.19 0.27
N PRO A 181 8.62 -14.94 0.86
CA PRO A 181 8.73 -15.14 2.31
C PRO A 181 8.90 -13.83 3.08
N GLN A 182 8.65 -13.90 4.39
CA GLN A 182 9.06 -12.86 5.34
C GLN A 182 10.55 -13.01 5.62
N LEU A 183 11.26 -11.88 5.69
CA LEU A 183 12.69 -11.89 6.00
C LEU A 183 12.92 -12.23 7.48
N HIS A 184 13.95 -13.01 7.79
CA HIS A 184 14.37 -13.17 9.18
C HIS A 184 15.17 -11.95 9.61
N ILE A 185 14.73 -11.27 10.68
CA ILE A 185 15.36 -10.05 11.19
C ILE A 185 16.08 -10.36 12.49
N ARG A 186 17.36 -9.98 12.60
CA ARG A 186 18.19 -10.18 13.80
C ARG A 186 19.19 -9.04 13.99
N LYS A 187 19.84 -8.98 15.16
CA LYS A 187 21.01 -8.10 15.34
C LYS A 187 22.16 -8.52 14.41
N ALA A 188 22.90 -7.53 13.95
CA ALA A 188 24.07 -7.70 13.10
C ALA A 188 25.26 -8.29 13.87
N ARG A 189 26.13 -9.00 13.14
CA ARG A 189 27.40 -9.60 13.59
C ARG A 189 28.51 -9.10 12.67
N VAL A 190 29.74 -9.08 13.15
CA VAL A 190 30.91 -8.65 12.35
C VAL A 190 31.09 -9.53 11.10
N GLU A 191 30.64 -10.78 11.15
CA GLU A 191 30.57 -11.72 10.03
C GLU A 191 29.70 -11.21 8.85
N ASP A 192 28.62 -10.46 9.14
CA ASP A 192 27.69 -9.94 8.11
C ASP A 192 28.34 -8.84 7.23
N HIS A 193 29.50 -8.30 7.61
CA HIS A 193 30.21 -7.24 6.90
C HIS A 193 30.43 -7.57 5.41
N ASP A 194 30.93 -8.76 5.10
CA ASP A 194 31.33 -9.13 3.74
C ASP A 194 30.12 -9.40 2.82
N ASP A 195 28.97 -9.78 3.38
CA ASP A 195 27.68 -9.90 2.66
C ASP A 195 27.08 -8.51 2.34
N LEU A 196 27.20 -7.56 3.28
CA LEU A 196 26.61 -6.22 3.17
C LEU A 196 27.41 -5.27 2.28
N VAL A 197 28.75 -5.40 2.23
CA VAL A 197 29.61 -4.52 1.41
C VAL A 197 29.18 -4.47 -0.08
N PRO A 198 28.88 -5.59 -0.77
CA PRO A 198 28.31 -5.56 -2.12
C PRO A 198 27.02 -4.74 -2.26
N ILE A 199 26.12 -4.82 -1.27
CA ILE A 199 24.82 -4.11 -1.27
C ILE A 199 25.04 -2.60 -1.11
N PHE A 200 25.89 -2.19 -0.17
CA PHE A 200 26.25 -0.78 0.02
C PHE A 200 26.92 -0.19 -1.22
N LEU A 201 27.83 -0.94 -1.87
CA LEU A 201 28.54 -0.48 -3.06
C LEU A 201 27.69 -0.43 -4.33
N HIS A 202 26.50 -1.02 -4.33
CA HIS A 202 25.54 -0.87 -5.41
C HIS A 202 24.75 0.44 -5.29
N HIS A 203 24.42 0.85 -4.07
CA HIS A 203 23.57 2.03 -3.80
C HIS A 203 24.35 3.34 -3.71
N ASP A 204 25.56 3.36 -3.13
CA ASP A 204 26.36 4.58 -3.08
C ASP A 204 27.89 4.32 -3.07
N THR A 205 28.61 4.97 -4.00
CA THR A 205 30.08 4.99 -4.02
C THR A 205 30.67 6.04 -3.09
N ILE A 206 29.95 7.14 -2.83
CA ILE A 206 30.39 8.29 -2.04
C ILE A 206 30.53 7.91 -0.56
N LEU A 207 29.66 7.05 -0.02
CA LEU A 207 29.78 6.55 1.36
C LEU A 207 31.12 5.85 1.62
N LYS A 208 31.65 5.07 0.67
CA LYS A 208 32.96 4.41 0.82
C LYS A 208 34.14 5.38 0.76
N GLU A 209 34.02 6.46 0.00
CA GLU A 209 35.04 7.52 -0.03
C GLU A 209 34.97 8.41 1.23
N THR A 210 33.77 8.57 1.81
CA THR A 210 33.51 9.44 2.97
C THR A 210 33.82 8.76 4.31
N TYR A 211 33.40 7.50 4.48
CA TYR A 211 33.51 6.76 5.74
C TYR A 211 34.55 5.62 5.70
N GLY A 212 35.11 5.32 4.53
CA GLY A 212 36.19 4.34 4.38
C GLY A 212 35.72 2.87 4.38
N LYS A 213 36.69 1.95 4.33
CA LYS A 213 36.43 0.52 4.10
C LYS A 213 35.78 -0.21 5.30
N TYR A 214 36.01 0.25 6.52
CA TYR A 214 35.68 -0.49 7.76
C TYR A 214 34.45 0.04 8.51
N PHE A 215 33.83 1.12 8.01
CA PHE A 215 32.67 1.79 8.63
C PHE A 215 31.54 0.85 9.07
N LEU A 216 31.21 -0.16 8.25
CA LEU A 216 30.18 -1.14 8.59
C LEU A 216 30.58 -2.03 9.77
N ALA A 217 31.84 -2.44 9.85
CA ALA A 217 32.33 -3.20 11.01
C ALA A 217 32.33 -2.31 12.27
N GLU A 218 32.79 -1.06 12.16
CA GLU A 218 32.79 -0.10 13.27
C GLU A 218 31.37 0.15 13.82
N LEU A 219 30.35 0.31 12.96
CA LEU A 219 28.94 0.43 13.38
C LEU A 219 28.36 -0.85 13.98
N ILE A 220 28.78 -2.02 13.51
CA ILE A 220 28.33 -3.32 14.04
C ILE A 220 29.00 -3.63 15.39
N GLU A 221 30.25 -3.20 15.60
CA GLU A 221 30.97 -3.32 16.86
C GLU A 221 30.50 -2.28 17.90
N ALA A 222 30.11 -1.07 17.47
CA ALA A 222 29.63 0.01 18.35
C ALA A 222 28.17 -0.13 18.81
N GLN A 223 27.62 -1.36 18.86
CA GLN A 223 26.28 -1.61 19.40
C GLN A 223 26.26 -1.53 20.94
N ASP A 224 25.32 -0.76 21.49
CA ASP A 224 25.12 -0.59 22.93
C ASP A 224 23.62 -0.70 23.29
N GLU A 225 23.15 0.01 24.32
CA GLU A 225 21.73 0.06 24.74
C GLU A 225 20.90 1.10 23.95
N GLU A 226 21.55 2.09 23.35
CA GLU A 226 20.93 3.20 22.60
C GLU A 226 21.08 3.02 21.08
N ASN A 227 22.17 2.36 20.64
CA ASN A 227 22.57 2.14 19.26
C ASN A 227 22.51 0.64 18.91
N HIS A 228 21.82 0.29 17.82
CA HIS A 228 21.70 -1.10 17.38
C HIS A 228 21.85 -1.23 15.87
N ALA A 229 22.60 -2.26 15.45
CA ALA A 229 22.70 -2.68 14.07
C ALA A 229 21.87 -3.95 13.85
N ILE A 230 21.01 -3.92 12.84
CA ILE A 230 20.06 -4.98 12.50
C ILE A 230 20.32 -5.41 11.07
N VAL A 231 20.25 -6.72 10.80
CA VAL A 231 20.23 -7.27 9.44
C VAL A 231 18.96 -8.05 9.17
N CYS A 232 18.60 -8.12 7.89
CA CYS A 232 17.69 -9.13 7.39
C CYS A 232 18.49 -10.23 6.68
N GLU A 233 18.16 -11.50 6.92
CA GLU A 233 18.87 -12.63 6.29
C GLU A 233 17.94 -13.57 5.51
N VAL A 234 18.53 -14.19 4.49
CA VAL A 234 17.91 -15.23 3.64
C VAL A 234 18.94 -16.35 3.50
N GLU A 235 18.54 -17.58 3.84
CA GLU A 235 19.40 -18.78 3.80
C GLU A 235 20.73 -18.66 4.58
N GLY A 236 20.81 -17.71 5.52
CA GLY A 236 21.99 -17.43 6.35
C GLY A 236 22.91 -16.32 5.82
N VAL A 237 22.57 -15.69 4.69
CA VAL A 237 23.28 -14.56 4.09
C VAL A 237 22.55 -13.26 4.43
N ALA A 238 23.28 -12.19 4.81
CA ALA A 238 22.69 -10.89 5.10
C ALA A 238 22.32 -10.15 3.80
N VAL A 239 21.02 -9.88 3.58
CA VAL A 239 20.49 -9.24 2.36
C VAL A 239 20.03 -7.79 2.56
N GLY A 240 20.34 -7.21 3.72
CA GLY A 240 20.04 -5.81 4.04
C GLY A 240 20.37 -5.48 5.49
N PHE A 241 20.46 -4.19 5.78
CA PHE A 241 20.98 -3.63 7.02
C PHE A 241 20.20 -2.38 7.45
N MET A 242 20.01 -2.21 8.75
CA MET A 242 19.46 -1.00 9.35
C MET A 242 20.20 -0.69 10.65
N ASN A 243 20.76 0.51 10.77
CA ASN A 243 21.35 1.02 12.01
C ASN A 243 20.40 2.06 12.62
N VAL A 244 20.10 1.91 13.92
CA VAL A 244 19.11 2.72 14.64
C VAL A 244 19.66 3.24 15.97
N CYS A 245 19.21 4.43 16.37
CA CYS A 245 19.70 5.14 17.55
C CYS A 245 18.57 5.85 18.31
N SER A 246 18.48 5.67 19.62
CA SER A 246 17.51 6.36 20.49
C SER A 246 17.85 7.85 20.74
N ARG A 247 19.08 8.28 20.46
CA ARG A 247 19.59 9.64 20.73
C ARG A 247 19.18 10.66 19.67
N VAL A 248 17.90 11.04 19.67
CA VAL A 248 17.38 12.08 18.77
C VAL A 248 17.63 13.49 19.34
N ASN A 249 18.16 14.40 18.52
CA ASN A 249 18.28 15.82 18.87
C ASN A 249 16.92 16.54 18.78
N MET A 250 16.08 16.33 19.80
CA MET A 250 14.71 16.87 19.85
C MET A 250 14.67 18.40 19.71
N GLN A 251 15.63 19.12 20.29
CA GLN A 251 15.67 20.58 20.19
C GLN A 251 15.78 21.04 18.72
N LEU A 252 16.69 20.45 17.95
CA LEU A 252 16.82 20.77 16.52
C LEU A 252 15.55 20.43 15.75
N LEU A 253 14.87 19.33 16.07
CA LEU A 253 13.62 18.97 15.40
C LEU A 253 12.48 19.95 15.71
N HIS A 254 12.31 20.32 16.99
CA HIS A 254 11.35 21.37 17.41
C HIS A 254 11.71 22.76 16.86
N GLU A 255 12.98 23.01 16.52
CA GLU A 255 13.44 24.24 15.89
C GLU A 255 13.27 24.27 14.35
N CYS A 256 13.10 23.12 13.71
CA CYS A 256 13.09 23.00 12.24
C CYS A 256 11.79 22.49 11.62
N PHE A 257 10.97 21.72 12.34
CA PHE A 257 9.82 21.00 11.78
C PHE A 257 8.54 21.15 12.61
N ASP A 258 7.39 21.20 11.94
CA ASP A 258 6.09 21.15 12.61
C ASP A 258 5.77 19.72 13.08
N LEU A 259 6.11 19.45 14.33
CA LEU A 259 5.79 18.21 15.03
C LEU A 259 4.49 18.29 15.86
N GLY A 260 3.67 19.34 15.66
CA GLY A 260 2.37 19.52 16.30
C GLY A 260 1.46 18.29 16.19
N PRO A 261 1.24 17.71 14.98
CA PRO A 261 0.41 16.51 14.79
C PRO A 261 0.90 15.25 15.52
N PHE A 262 2.15 15.23 15.98
CA PHE A 262 2.78 14.10 16.65
C PHE A 262 3.17 14.41 18.10
N HIS A 263 2.59 15.46 18.70
CA HIS A 263 2.90 15.93 20.06
C HIS A 263 4.40 16.13 20.31
N GLY A 264 5.11 16.70 19.32
CA GLY A 264 6.55 16.91 19.42
C GLY A 264 7.38 15.63 19.44
N LEU A 265 6.79 14.47 19.14
CA LEU A 265 7.33 13.12 19.35
C LEU A 265 7.56 12.77 20.84
N CYS A 266 6.95 13.51 21.77
CA CYS A 266 7.08 13.34 23.22
C CYS A 266 5.83 12.73 23.86
N THR A 267 5.98 12.17 25.07
CA THR A 267 4.82 11.89 25.93
C THR A 267 4.11 13.18 26.34
N PRO A 268 2.77 13.27 26.34
CA PRO A 268 2.09 14.44 26.90
C PRO A 268 2.42 14.70 28.37
N HIS A 269 2.63 15.96 28.73
CA HIS A 269 3.04 16.42 30.06
C HIS A 269 2.20 17.63 30.51
N PRO A 270 1.83 17.78 31.79
CA PRO A 270 0.98 18.89 32.26
C PRO A 270 1.60 20.29 32.08
N ASP A 271 2.94 20.38 31.99
CA ASP A 271 3.68 21.63 31.75
C ASP A 271 3.94 21.90 30.25
N ASP A 272 3.31 21.15 29.33
CA ASP A 272 3.40 21.42 27.88
C ASP A 272 2.69 22.73 27.52
N VAL A 273 3.36 23.60 26.77
CA VAL A 273 2.79 24.86 26.28
C VAL A 273 2.41 24.68 24.82
N LEU A 274 1.14 24.36 24.56
CA LEU A 274 0.63 23.99 23.22
C LEU A 274 -0.10 25.14 22.49
N GLU A 275 -0.54 26.15 23.22
CA GLU A 275 -1.23 27.34 22.68
C GLU A 275 -0.41 28.61 22.95
N PRO A 276 -0.46 29.62 22.06
CA PRO A 276 0.17 30.90 22.31
C PRO A 276 -0.44 31.56 23.57
N PRO A 277 0.39 32.19 24.44
CA PRO A 277 -0.13 32.93 25.59
C PRO A 277 -1.12 34.00 25.14
N GLN A 278 -2.38 33.87 25.53
CA GLN A 278 -3.42 34.85 25.20
C GLN A 278 -3.05 36.20 25.82
N GLU A 279 -2.81 37.21 24.99
CA GLU A 279 -2.51 38.55 25.49
C GLU A 279 -3.72 39.10 26.26
N LEU A 280 -3.54 39.28 27.57
CA LEU A 280 -4.53 39.92 28.44
C LEU A 280 -4.66 41.40 28.06
N SER A 281 -5.50 41.69 27.07
CA SER A 281 -5.81 43.04 26.62
C SER A 281 -6.32 43.89 27.80
N VAL A 282 -5.46 44.79 28.28
CA VAL A 282 -5.75 45.65 29.41
C VAL A 282 -6.78 46.70 29.01
N GLN A 283 -8.06 46.40 29.23
CA GLN A 283 -9.16 47.30 28.92
C GLN A 283 -9.04 48.60 29.72
N GLY A 284 -8.68 49.69 29.02
CA GLY A 284 -8.78 51.05 29.55
C GLY A 284 -10.23 51.40 29.90
N SER A 285 -10.45 51.91 31.11
CA SER A 285 -11.79 52.01 31.70
C SER A 285 -12.64 53.17 31.16
N SER A 286 -13.67 52.86 30.36
CA SER A 286 -14.94 53.61 30.26
C SER A 286 -15.95 52.77 29.44
N GLY A 287 -17.22 52.61 29.81
CA GLY A 287 -17.93 53.21 30.95
C GLY A 287 -19.42 53.41 30.70
N ALA A 288 -20.16 52.40 30.18
CA ALA A 288 -21.60 52.49 29.97
C ALA A 288 -22.34 51.13 30.02
N GLU A 289 -23.10 50.94 31.11
CA GLU A 289 -24.46 50.39 31.18
C GLU A 289 -24.89 49.01 30.60
N LEU A 290 -25.42 48.21 31.56
CA LEU A 290 -26.70 47.45 31.54
C LEU A 290 -26.77 45.94 31.18
N ARG A 291 -26.87 45.15 32.26
CA ARG A 291 -27.65 43.89 32.44
C ARG A 291 -27.10 42.63 31.74
N SER A 292 -27.37 41.41 32.23
CA SER A 292 -28.26 40.98 33.33
C SER A 292 -27.59 39.96 34.28
N SER A 293 -28.12 39.86 35.50
CA SER A 293 -27.65 38.97 36.58
C SER A 293 -28.06 37.50 36.41
N SER A 294 -27.12 36.58 36.66
CA SER A 294 -27.39 35.16 36.96
C SER A 294 -26.43 34.65 38.05
N GLN A 295 -26.87 34.69 39.31
CA GLN A 295 -26.31 33.89 40.41
C GLN A 295 -27.03 32.52 40.46
N GLU A 296 -26.56 31.47 41.14
CA GLU A 296 -25.23 30.98 41.55
C GLU A 296 -25.48 29.63 42.26
N CYS A 297 -24.50 28.70 42.21
CA CYS A 297 -24.36 27.48 43.04
C CYS A 297 -25.58 26.61 43.46
N GLN A 298 -25.58 25.38 42.92
CA GLN A 298 -25.49 24.10 43.66
C GLN A 298 -26.34 23.88 44.94
N GLN A 299 -27.14 22.80 44.96
CA GLN A 299 -26.93 21.74 45.97
C GLN A 299 -27.45 20.33 45.60
N ILE A 300 -26.51 19.38 45.74
CA ILE A 300 -26.58 17.92 45.94
C ILE A 300 -27.88 17.36 46.55
N VAL A 301 -28.36 16.17 46.11
CA VAL A 301 -28.65 14.95 46.95
C VAL A 301 -29.59 13.92 46.27
N LYS A 302 -29.07 12.68 46.09
CA LYS A 302 -29.74 11.34 46.01
C LYS A 302 -30.72 10.98 44.87
N GLU A 303 -30.42 9.84 44.22
CA GLU A 303 -31.42 8.83 43.82
C GLU A 303 -31.98 8.09 45.06
N PRO A 304 -33.16 7.46 44.96
CA PRO A 304 -33.15 6.01 44.67
C PRO A 304 -34.29 5.50 43.76
N GLN A 305 -34.07 4.30 43.18
CA GLN A 305 -34.95 3.11 43.04
C GLN A 305 -36.51 3.28 43.09
N GLU A 306 -37.35 2.55 42.32
CA GLU A 306 -37.13 1.29 41.59
C GLU A 306 -38.24 0.93 40.56
N ALA A 307 -37.88 0.07 39.60
CA ALA A 307 -38.67 -1.04 39.03
C ALA A 307 -39.93 -0.84 38.12
N VAL A 308 -40.31 -1.98 37.50
CA VAL A 308 -41.61 -2.35 36.86
C VAL A 308 -41.83 -1.98 35.38
N SER A 309 -41.35 -2.86 34.50
CA SER A 309 -41.99 -3.28 33.22
C SER A 309 -43.28 -4.10 33.51
N PRO A 310 -44.19 -4.47 32.55
CA PRO A 310 -43.89 -4.89 31.16
C PRO A 310 -44.95 -4.53 30.08
N GLU A 311 -44.76 -5.10 28.88
CA GLU A 311 -45.79 -5.45 27.85
C GLU A 311 -46.68 -4.33 27.25
N ALA A 312 -47.36 -4.49 26.11
CA ALA A 312 -47.12 -5.18 24.83
C ALA A 312 -48.32 -4.84 23.91
N GLY A 313 -48.13 -4.70 22.59
CA GLY A 313 -49.26 -4.52 21.67
C GLY A 313 -48.91 -3.91 20.31
N GLU A 314 -49.13 -4.68 19.25
CA GLU A 314 -49.03 -4.23 17.86
C GLU A 314 -50.27 -3.46 17.41
N SER A 315 -50.17 -2.61 16.37
CA SER A 315 -50.92 -2.85 15.11
C SER A 315 -50.71 -1.77 14.02
N ILE A 316 -50.29 -2.23 12.83
CA ILE A 316 -50.94 -2.07 11.49
C ILE A 316 -51.37 -0.64 11.06
N GLN A 317 -50.91 -0.17 9.86
CA GLN A 317 -51.77 -0.14 8.63
C GLN A 317 -51.12 0.44 7.34
N ARG A 318 -51.16 -0.38 6.25
CA ARG A 318 -51.21 -0.11 4.76
C ARG A 318 -50.34 1.00 4.12
N LYS A 319 -49.63 0.81 2.98
CA LYS A 319 -49.78 0.06 1.69
C LYS A 319 -50.47 0.83 0.53
N SER A 320 -49.66 1.23 -0.45
CA SER A 320 -49.86 1.21 -1.93
C SER A 320 -48.51 1.56 -2.61
N THR A 321 -47.95 0.97 -3.68
CA THR A 321 -48.43 0.38 -4.97
C THR A 321 -48.95 1.40 -6.00
N GLU A 322 -48.75 1.28 -7.33
CA GLU A 322 -48.03 0.31 -8.22
C GLU A 322 -47.10 1.14 -9.22
N GLU A 323 -46.68 0.88 -10.49
CA GLU A 323 -46.97 -0.12 -11.55
C GLU A 323 -45.75 -0.45 -12.52
N ALA A 324 -45.66 0.10 -13.76
CA ALA A 324 -44.79 -0.35 -14.90
C ALA A 324 -44.13 0.83 -15.71
N ALA A 325 -42.99 0.73 -16.46
CA ALA A 325 -42.61 0.07 -17.76
C ALA A 325 -43.03 0.87 -19.05
N VAL A 326 -42.53 0.69 -20.30
CA VAL A 326 -41.80 -0.41 -21.02
C VAL A 326 -40.65 0.13 -21.96
N GLU A 327 -40.62 -0.17 -23.28
CA GLU A 327 -39.56 0.08 -24.32
C GLU A 327 -40.01 1.14 -25.40
N GLU A 328 -39.42 1.44 -26.58
CA GLU A 328 -38.27 0.94 -27.41
C GLU A 328 -37.81 1.99 -28.50
N ALA A 329 -36.71 1.69 -29.22
CA ALA A 329 -36.45 1.90 -30.67
C ALA A 329 -36.09 3.27 -31.37
N LEU A 330 -34.82 3.32 -31.84
CA LEU A 330 -34.34 3.59 -33.22
C LEU A 330 -34.16 5.02 -33.85
N SER A 331 -33.38 5.03 -34.95
CA SER A 331 -32.67 6.10 -35.72
C SER A 331 -33.39 6.39 -37.09
N PRO A 332 -32.83 6.94 -38.23
CA PRO A 332 -31.44 7.26 -38.68
C PRO A 332 -31.27 8.53 -39.59
N VAL A 333 -30.36 8.47 -40.60
CA VAL A 333 -30.03 9.40 -41.73
C VAL A 333 -29.02 10.52 -41.37
N GLN A 334 -27.84 10.77 -41.98
CA GLN A 334 -27.03 10.37 -43.17
C GLN A 334 -26.67 11.61 -44.01
N SER A 335 -25.39 11.75 -44.41
CA SER A 335 -24.83 12.40 -45.64
C SER A 335 -23.50 13.15 -45.36
N GLU A 336 -22.64 13.47 -46.34
CA GLU A 336 -22.00 12.64 -47.39
C GLU A 336 -20.82 13.43 -48.04
N ASN A 337 -19.78 12.74 -48.55
CA ASN A 337 -18.79 13.25 -49.55
C ASN A 337 -17.80 14.38 -49.12
N THR A 338 -16.59 14.60 -49.70
CA THR A 338 -15.64 13.84 -50.56
C THR A 338 -14.28 14.56 -50.59
N SER A 339 -13.19 13.87 -51.00
CA SER A 339 -11.97 14.39 -51.70
C SER A 339 -11.02 15.39 -50.99
N GLU A 340 -9.74 15.54 -51.33
CA GLU A 340 -8.66 14.61 -51.77
C GLU A 340 -7.30 15.38 -51.79
N ALA A 341 -6.17 14.68 -52.02
CA ALA A 341 -4.83 15.18 -52.38
C ALA A 341 -3.94 15.94 -51.35
N GLU A 342 -2.79 15.31 -51.04
CA GLU A 342 -1.38 15.79 -51.10
C GLU A 342 -1.12 17.32 -51.14
N ASP A 343 -0.16 17.88 -50.36
CA ASP A 343 1.29 17.76 -50.65
C ASP A 343 2.21 17.99 -49.42
N THR A 344 3.48 18.31 -49.65
CA THR A 344 4.67 18.10 -48.80
C THR A 344 5.30 19.41 -48.32
N GLU A 345 5.79 19.49 -47.07
CA GLU A 345 7.17 19.95 -46.73
C GLU A 345 7.49 19.96 -45.22
N LYS A 346 8.78 20.11 -44.88
CA LYS A 346 9.29 20.30 -43.51
C LYS A 346 9.48 21.80 -43.24
N LEU A 347 9.28 22.26 -42.00
CA LEU A 347 10.29 23.05 -41.26
C LEU A 347 9.90 23.27 -39.78
N SER A 348 10.75 24.03 -39.08
CA SER A 348 10.91 24.10 -37.64
C SER A 348 10.09 25.18 -36.91
N GLN A 349 10.06 25.05 -35.58
CA GLN A 349 9.87 26.10 -34.54
C GLN A 349 8.46 26.54 -34.09
N GLU A 350 8.28 26.46 -32.77
CA GLU A 350 7.78 27.50 -31.84
C GLU A 350 6.51 28.30 -32.20
N TYR A 351 5.34 27.76 -31.82
CA TYR A 351 4.22 28.54 -31.26
C TYR A 351 3.60 27.70 -30.12
N SER A 352 3.32 28.19 -28.90
CA SER A 352 2.49 29.34 -28.51
C SER A 352 1.01 29.15 -28.89
N VAL A 353 0.24 28.51 -28.01
CA VAL A 353 -1.21 28.38 -28.15
C VAL A 353 -1.92 29.27 -27.13
N ASP A 354 -2.54 30.32 -27.64
CA ASP A 354 -3.48 31.18 -26.92
C ASP A 354 -4.82 30.44 -26.70
N TYR A 355 -5.53 30.73 -25.61
CA TYR A 355 -6.88 30.23 -25.37
C TYR A 355 -7.81 31.36 -24.94
N THR A 356 -8.81 31.61 -25.80
CA THR A 356 -9.66 32.80 -25.77
C THR A 356 -10.53 32.93 -24.52
N ASP A 357 -10.55 34.15 -23.98
CA ASP A 357 -11.41 34.62 -22.89
C ASP A 357 -12.92 34.56 -23.27
N TYR A 358 -13.75 34.24 -22.27
CA TYR A 358 -15.19 34.51 -22.29
C TYR A 358 -15.72 34.79 -20.86
N CYS A 359 -15.39 35.96 -20.31
CA CYS A 359 -16.11 36.58 -19.21
C CYS A 359 -17.65 36.62 -19.48
N ILE A 360 -18.59 36.75 -18.53
CA ILE A 360 -18.65 37.58 -17.32
C ILE A 360 -19.61 36.92 -16.30
N SER A 361 -19.26 36.86 -15.01
CA SER A 361 -20.01 37.61 -13.96
C SER A 361 -19.35 37.62 -12.58
N ASN A 362 -19.14 38.84 -12.06
CA ASN A 362 -18.73 39.07 -10.68
C ASN A 362 -19.92 38.92 -9.73
N THR A 363 -19.74 38.21 -8.62
CA THR A 363 -20.58 38.37 -7.42
C THR A 363 -19.70 38.64 -6.21
N SER A 364 -19.84 39.85 -5.63
CA SER A 364 -19.39 40.26 -4.29
C SER A 364 -17.99 39.80 -3.83
N SER A 365 -17.04 40.74 -3.82
CA SER A 365 -15.73 40.59 -3.15
C SER A 365 -15.89 40.39 -1.64
N ALA A 366 -16.06 39.14 -1.20
CA ALA A 366 -15.70 38.74 0.15
C ALA A 366 -14.17 38.64 0.21
N SER A 367 -13.51 39.74 0.60
CA SER A 367 -12.10 39.69 0.95
C SER A 367 -11.96 38.84 2.21
N ILE A 368 -11.75 37.53 2.03
CA ILE A 368 -11.30 36.64 3.10
C ILE A 368 -9.92 37.17 3.50
N SER A 369 -9.88 37.92 4.59
CA SER A 369 -8.66 38.15 5.32
C SER A 369 -8.15 36.77 5.75
N LEU A 370 -7.08 36.31 5.09
CA LEU A 370 -6.16 35.37 5.74
C LEU A 370 -5.87 35.95 7.13
N PRO A 371 -5.86 35.13 8.20
CA PRO A 371 -5.40 35.60 9.50
C PRO A 371 -4.03 36.25 9.33
N GLU A 372 -3.87 37.46 9.86
CA GLU A 372 -2.55 38.10 9.94
C GLU A 372 -1.59 37.10 10.60
N GLU A 373 -0.40 36.90 10.03
CA GLU A 373 0.49 35.80 10.39
C GLU A 373 0.67 35.70 11.90
N THR A 374 -0.03 34.75 12.52
CA THR A 374 -0.01 34.59 13.97
C THR A 374 1.41 34.23 14.36
N SER A 375 2.02 35.12 15.17
CA SER A 375 3.35 35.05 15.77
C SER A 375 4.02 33.67 15.79
N ASN A 376 5.34 33.63 15.56
CA ASN A 376 6.25 32.46 15.60
C ASN A 376 6.23 31.64 16.92
N PHE A 377 5.06 31.16 17.32
CA PHE A 377 4.81 30.36 18.48
C PHE A 377 5.15 28.92 18.16
N ARG A 378 6.13 28.39 18.89
CA ARG A 378 6.54 26.99 18.80
C ARG A 378 6.08 26.29 20.08
N PRO A 379 5.26 25.24 19.99
CA PRO A 379 4.86 24.48 21.17
C PRO A 379 6.07 23.99 21.97
N ILE A 380 6.00 24.12 23.30
CA ILE A 380 7.09 23.72 24.19
C ILE A 380 6.70 22.41 24.87
N TYR A 381 7.30 21.31 24.39
CA TYR A 381 7.13 19.98 24.95
C TYR A 381 8.07 19.76 26.14
N ARG A 382 7.53 19.23 27.24
CA ARG A 382 8.23 18.94 28.51
C ARG A 382 8.33 17.45 28.82
N GLY A 383 7.52 16.62 28.16
CA GLY A 383 7.59 15.17 28.30
C GLY A 383 8.84 14.53 27.69
N ALA A 384 9.04 13.25 27.99
CA ALA A 384 10.17 12.47 27.49
C ALA A 384 10.03 12.16 26.00
N SER A 385 11.15 12.11 25.27
CA SER A 385 11.14 11.72 23.86
C SER A 385 10.77 10.25 23.69
N THR A 386 9.78 10.02 22.83
CA THR A 386 9.32 8.68 22.40
C THR A 386 9.79 8.33 20.98
N ALA A 387 10.80 9.05 20.48
CA ALA A 387 11.43 8.79 19.18
C ALA A 387 12.76 8.02 19.29
N PHE A 388 13.09 7.28 18.23
CA PHE A 388 14.43 6.88 17.82
C PHE A 388 14.60 7.16 16.32
N CYS A 389 15.83 7.25 15.81
CA CYS A 389 16.10 7.44 14.39
C CYS A 389 16.72 6.21 13.71
N ILE A 390 16.44 6.05 12.42
CA ILE A 390 17.28 5.27 11.50
C ILE A 390 18.44 6.18 11.08
N GLN A 391 19.67 5.75 11.34
CA GLN A 391 20.89 6.45 10.94
C GLN A 391 21.39 5.99 9.57
N MET A 392 21.16 4.72 9.22
CA MET A 392 21.51 4.15 7.93
C MET A 392 20.61 2.96 7.61
N PHE A 393 20.25 2.81 6.32
CA PHE A 393 19.44 1.70 5.82
C PHE A 393 19.94 1.30 4.43
N CYS A 394 20.05 0.00 4.16
CA CYS A 394 20.22 -0.55 2.81
C CYS A 394 19.54 -1.92 2.70
N ILE A 395 19.23 -2.35 1.48
CA ILE A 395 18.65 -3.67 1.19
C ILE A 395 18.93 -4.05 -0.26
N ASP A 396 19.07 -5.34 -0.55
CA ASP A 396 19.11 -5.86 -1.92
C ASP A 396 17.77 -5.57 -2.62
N GLU A 397 17.80 -5.10 -3.88
CA GLU A 397 16.62 -4.74 -4.68
C GLU A 397 15.54 -5.83 -4.71
N LYS A 398 15.96 -7.11 -4.73
CA LYS A 398 15.06 -8.28 -4.73
C LYS A 398 14.19 -8.35 -3.46
N HIS A 399 14.69 -7.78 -2.37
CA HIS A 399 14.10 -7.84 -1.03
C HIS A 399 13.57 -6.47 -0.55
N GLU A 400 13.74 -5.40 -1.33
CA GLU A 400 13.38 -4.02 -0.96
C GLU A 400 11.93 -3.87 -0.47
N ALA A 401 10.97 -4.53 -1.13
CA ALA A 401 9.56 -4.51 -0.75
C ALA A 401 9.19 -5.49 0.40
N ARG A 402 10.20 -5.95 1.16
CA ARG A 402 10.08 -6.54 2.49
C ARG A 402 10.71 -5.66 3.58
N SER A 403 11.22 -4.47 3.24
CA SER A 403 11.89 -3.55 4.18
C SER A 403 11.10 -3.21 5.44
N LEU A 404 9.77 -3.18 5.37
CA LEU A 404 8.90 -3.00 6.55
C LEU A 404 9.04 -4.12 7.61
N ASP A 405 9.51 -5.31 7.24
CA ASP A 405 9.74 -6.44 8.16
C ASP A 405 10.69 -6.05 9.31
N PHE A 406 11.68 -5.19 9.04
CA PHE A 406 12.62 -4.66 10.06
C PHE A 406 11.91 -4.01 11.24
N MET A 407 10.83 -3.25 10.97
CA MET A 407 10.23 -2.34 11.94
C MET A 407 9.69 -3.07 13.18
N ASN A 408 9.13 -4.28 12.99
CA ASN A 408 8.65 -5.10 14.10
C ASN A 408 9.78 -5.50 15.07
N PHE A 409 10.96 -5.84 14.54
CA PHE A 409 12.13 -6.14 15.36
C PHE A 409 12.67 -4.88 16.03
N VAL A 410 12.79 -3.77 15.29
CA VAL A 410 13.33 -2.50 15.79
C VAL A 410 12.47 -1.92 16.94
N PHE A 411 11.14 -1.89 16.81
CA PHE A 411 10.26 -1.48 17.91
C PHE A 411 10.21 -2.47 19.09
N SER A 412 10.77 -3.68 18.96
CA SER A 412 11.00 -4.58 20.10
C SER A 412 12.28 -4.26 20.88
N LEU A 413 13.26 -3.61 20.23
CA LEU A 413 14.50 -3.14 20.89
C LEU A 413 14.27 -1.87 21.72
N PHE A 414 13.27 -1.05 21.36
CA PHE A 414 12.94 0.20 22.04
C PHE A 414 11.48 0.20 22.57
N PRO A 415 11.15 -0.57 23.63
CA PRO A 415 9.76 -0.77 24.05
C PRO A 415 9.03 0.48 24.53
N ASP A 416 9.75 1.51 24.97
CA ASP A 416 9.24 2.80 25.43
C ASP A 416 9.03 3.83 24.29
N LYS A 417 9.50 3.52 23.08
CA LYS A 417 9.39 4.40 21.92
C LYS A 417 8.16 4.07 21.06
N ASN A 418 7.57 5.13 20.53
CA ASN A 418 6.37 5.09 19.69
C ASN A 418 6.64 5.62 18.28
N PHE A 419 7.72 6.39 18.07
CA PHE A 419 8.08 6.94 16.77
C PHE A 419 9.46 6.44 16.31
N CYS A 420 9.52 6.02 15.05
CA CYS A 420 10.75 5.92 14.28
C CYS A 420 10.84 7.14 13.38
N ILE A 421 12.01 7.77 13.30
CA ILE A 421 12.26 8.86 12.35
C ILE A 421 13.40 8.51 11.39
N ILE A 422 13.44 9.16 10.24
CA ILE A 422 14.58 9.15 9.33
C ILE A 422 14.66 10.52 8.65
N SER A 423 15.87 11.04 8.43
CA SER A 423 16.09 12.25 7.65
C SER A 423 16.84 11.94 6.37
N LEU A 424 16.41 12.55 5.26
CA LEU A 424 16.89 12.27 3.91
C LEU A 424 17.14 13.59 3.17
N PRO A 425 18.19 13.72 2.33
CA PRO A 425 18.35 14.84 1.42
C PRO A 425 17.11 15.05 0.52
N HIS A 426 16.74 16.30 0.23
CA HIS A 426 15.53 16.65 -0.54
C HIS A 426 15.42 16.05 -1.96
N LEU A 427 16.52 15.49 -2.49
CA LEU A 427 16.58 14.89 -3.83
C LEU A 427 16.68 13.34 -3.79
N THR A 428 16.55 12.73 -2.60
CA THR A 428 16.51 11.27 -2.45
C THR A 428 15.20 10.71 -3.02
N PRO A 429 15.22 9.76 -3.97
CA PRO A 429 14.02 9.10 -4.47
C PRO A 429 13.28 8.31 -3.37
N GLU A 430 11.95 8.19 -3.48
CA GLU A 430 11.17 7.40 -2.52
C GLU A 430 11.36 5.89 -2.74
N PHE A 431 11.98 5.23 -1.76
CA PHE A 431 12.16 3.78 -1.67
C PHE A 431 11.04 3.13 -0.83
N VAL A 432 10.79 1.83 -1.00
CA VAL A 432 9.55 1.18 -0.49
C VAL A 432 9.36 1.29 1.03
N LEU A 433 10.42 1.44 1.82
CA LEU A 433 10.29 1.69 3.26
C LEU A 433 9.66 3.06 3.54
N ILE A 434 10.10 4.12 2.86
CA ILE A 434 9.69 5.51 3.14
C ILE A 434 8.23 5.78 2.81
N GLN A 435 7.65 5.01 1.89
CA GLN A 435 6.23 5.05 1.53
C GLN A 435 5.28 4.72 2.69
N ASN A 436 5.80 4.19 3.81
CA ASN A 436 5.05 3.91 5.04
C ASN A 436 5.19 5.05 6.08
N PHE A 437 6.03 6.05 5.84
CA PHE A 437 6.32 7.15 6.76
C PHE A 437 5.57 8.43 6.34
N VAL A 438 5.19 9.25 7.30
CA VAL A 438 4.64 10.60 7.05
C VAL A 438 5.79 11.58 6.93
N LYS A 439 5.89 12.28 5.79
CA LYS A 439 6.80 13.42 5.60
C LYS A 439 6.32 14.60 6.43
N ILE A 440 7.23 15.21 7.20
CA ILE A 440 6.93 16.34 8.08
C ILE A 440 7.19 17.68 7.36
N VAL A 441 6.34 18.66 7.62
CA VAL A 441 6.48 20.01 7.06
C VAL A 441 7.60 20.77 7.82
N PRO A 442 8.66 21.26 7.13
CA PRO A 442 9.63 22.15 7.74
C PRO A 442 9.03 23.55 7.97
N PHE A 443 9.47 24.25 9.01
CA PHE A 443 9.11 25.66 9.19
C PHE A 443 9.77 26.55 8.13
N ASN A 444 9.16 27.70 7.80
CA ASN A 444 9.65 28.67 6.81
C ASN A 444 11.08 29.20 7.08
N ASN A 445 11.60 29.01 8.29
CA ASN A 445 12.95 29.39 8.71
C ASN A 445 13.87 28.19 8.98
N CYS A 446 13.50 26.98 8.53
CA CYS A 446 14.37 25.81 8.56
C CYS A 446 15.61 26.04 7.67
N THR A 447 16.77 25.61 8.15
CA THR A 447 18.07 25.72 7.46
C THR A 447 18.72 24.34 7.24
N LEU A 448 17.92 23.28 7.26
CA LEU A 448 18.39 21.91 7.00
C LEU A 448 17.99 21.51 5.58
N ASP A 449 18.95 21.14 4.74
CA ASP A 449 18.73 20.61 3.39
C ASP A 449 18.23 19.14 3.41
N GLN A 450 17.40 18.79 4.39
CA GLN A 450 16.88 17.44 4.62
C GLN A 450 15.38 17.45 4.95
N ASP A 451 14.68 16.50 4.37
CA ASP A 451 13.32 16.13 4.73
C ASP A 451 13.31 15.20 5.95
N LEU A 452 12.38 15.43 6.88
CA LEU A 452 12.12 14.56 8.02
C LEU A 452 10.90 13.67 7.72
N TYR A 453 11.03 12.38 7.99
CA TYR A 453 9.97 11.39 7.86
C TYR A 453 9.74 10.68 9.20
N VAL A 454 8.48 10.44 9.57
CA VAL A 454 8.06 9.83 10.84
C VAL A 454 7.14 8.63 10.61
N PHE A 455 7.44 7.52 11.27
CA PHE A 455 6.60 6.32 11.33
C PHE A 455 6.16 6.07 12.79
N HIS A 456 4.85 5.91 13.02
CA HIS A 456 4.31 5.60 14.34
C HIS A 456 4.09 4.09 14.52
N ARG A 457 4.43 3.56 15.70
CA ARG A 457 4.37 2.13 16.05
C ARG A 457 3.03 1.44 15.76
N ALA A 458 1.91 2.17 15.85
CA ALA A 458 0.60 1.64 15.51
C ALA A 458 0.44 1.25 14.02
N GLY A 459 1.30 1.76 13.12
CA GLY A 459 1.36 1.33 11.72
C GLY A 459 1.86 -0.10 11.51
N LEU A 460 2.27 -0.81 12.57
CA LEU A 460 2.55 -2.25 12.56
C LEU A 460 1.35 -3.12 12.95
N LEU A 461 0.25 -2.50 13.40
CA LEU A 461 -0.98 -3.22 13.72
C LEU A 461 -1.70 -3.59 12.42
N LYS A 462 -1.63 -4.86 12.04
CA LYS A 462 -2.52 -5.42 11.03
C LYS A 462 -3.95 -5.42 11.57
N ILE A 463 -4.88 -4.91 10.75
CA ILE A 463 -6.32 -4.80 11.03
C ILE A 463 -7.04 -5.99 10.40
#